data_AF-A0AAP3E5J8-F1
#
_entry.id   AF-A0AAP3E5J8-F1
#
_cell.length_a   1.000
_cell.length_b   1.000
_cell.length_c   1.000
_cell.angle_alpha   90.00
_cell.angle_beta   90.00
_cell.angle_gamma   90.00
#
_symmetry.space_group_name_H-M   'P 1'
#
loop_
_entity.id
_entity.type
_entity.pdbx_description
1 polymer ?
#
loop_
_entity_poly.entity_id
_entity_poly.type
_entity_poly.pdbx_seq_one_letter_code
_entity_poly.pdbx_strand_id
1 'polypeptide(L)'
;MLSPALLGPIDVLGETVVAGVTIIEFVLLALVVVNLIVRAVAHRSYVAAAKDGAETLSRNVALDVTNVLIVLGGFYYITVHVHGGVVFTTLALGLLLTDFFEFESRMVELRQEMPLERPKAALVASTFVFLYIAYQSLFFLIQPLWDAVV
;
A
#
# COMPACT_ATOMS: atom_id res chain seq x y z
N MET A 1 -13.88 -31.96 -4.63
CA MET A 1 -13.18 -32.05 -3.33
C MET A 1 -13.42 -30.73 -2.63
N LEU A 2 -14.00 -30.74 -1.43
CA LEU A 2 -14.18 -29.52 -0.65
C LEU A 2 -12.78 -29.10 -0.15
N SER A 3 -12.25 -27.99 -0.66
CA SER A 3 -11.10 -27.36 -0.02
C SER A 3 -11.52 -27.04 1.42
N PRO A 4 -10.78 -27.48 2.44
CA PRO A 4 -11.06 -27.05 3.80
C PRO A 4 -11.02 -25.51 3.83
N ALA A 5 -12.13 -24.89 4.23
CA ALA A 5 -12.21 -23.45 4.41
C ALA A 5 -11.25 -23.08 5.55
N LEU A 6 -10.04 -22.65 5.20
CA LEU A 6 -8.97 -22.37 6.14
C LEU A 6 -9.33 -21.15 7.01
N LEU A 7 -10.00 -20.16 6.44
CA LEU A 7 -10.39 -18.91 7.09
C LEU A 7 -11.89 -18.59 6.95
N GLY A 8 -12.69 -19.51 6.41
CA GLY A 8 -14.14 -19.37 6.34
C GLY A 8 -14.56 -18.36 5.27
N PRO A 9 -15.43 -17.37 5.57
CA PRO A 9 -15.91 -16.41 4.58
C PRO A 9 -14.81 -15.59 3.89
N ILE A 10 -13.63 -15.46 4.49
CA ILE A 10 -12.51 -14.71 3.92
C ILE A 10 -11.84 -15.47 2.76
N ASP A 11 -12.02 -16.80 2.69
CA ASP A 11 -11.43 -17.63 1.62
C ASP A 11 -11.90 -17.23 0.21
N VAL A 12 -13.03 -16.52 0.10
CA VAL A 12 -13.50 -15.92 -1.16
C VAL A 12 -12.44 -15.01 -1.78
N LEU A 13 -11.60 -14.34 -0.96
CA LEU A 13 -10.56 -13.44 -1.47
C LEU A 13 -9.46 -14.19 -2.24
N GLY A 14 -9.28 -15.49 -1.99
CA GLY A 14 -8.34 -16.35 -2.69
C GLY A 14 -8.88 -16.92 -4.00
N GLU A 15 -10.15 -16.68 -4.33
CA GLU A 15 -10.75 -17.20 -5.56
C GLU A 15 -10.17 -16.51 -6.79
N THR A 16 -9.80 -17.32 -7.79
CA THR A 16 -9.40 -16.85 -9.10
C THR A 16 -10.61 -16.33 -9.88
N VAL A 17 -10.52 -15.11 -10.40
CA VAL A 17 -11.60 -14.46 -11.16
C VAL A 17 -11.29 -14.40 -12.65
N VAL A 18 -10.05 -14.06 -13.02
CA VAL A 18 -9.67 -13.86 -14.43
C VAL A 18 -8.23 -14.27 -14.65
N ALA A 19 -7.99 -15.15 -15.62
CA ALA A 19 -6.65 -15.48 -16.12
C ALA A 19 -5.60 -15.75 -15.01
N GLY A 20 -5.98 -16.46 -13.94
CA GLY A 20 -5.08 -16.77 -12.82
C GLY A 20 -4.99 -15.70 -11.74
N VAL A 21 -5.57 -14.51 -11.95
CA VAL A 21 -5.64 -13.41 -10.97
C VAL A 21 -6.75 -13.67 -9.95
N THR A 22 -6.45 -13.46 -8.69
CA THR A 22 -7.31 -13.66 -7.52
C THR A 22 -7.98 -12.38 -7.04
N ILE A 23 -9.11 -12.49 -6.33
CA ILE A 23 -9.83 -11.32 -5.80
C ILE A 23 -8.92 -10.45 -4.93
N ILE A 24 -8.07 -11.06 -4.10
CA ILE A 24 -7.16 -10.35 -3.20
C ILE A 24 -6.21 -9.40 -3.95
N GLU A 25 -5.76 -9.74 -5.15
CA GLU A 25 -4.85 -8.90 -5.93
C GLU A 25 -5.52 -7.59 -6.34
N PHE A 26 -6.81 -7.63 -6.73
CA PHE A 26 -7.60 -6.44 -7.00
C PHE A 26 -7.92 -5.64 -5.74
N VAL A 27 -8.21 -6.31 -4.62
CA VAL A 27 -8.44 -5.67 -3.33
C VAL A 27 -7.20 -4.90 -2.87
N LEU A 28 -6.02 -5.53 -2.97
CA LEU A 28 -4.75 -4.89 -2.64
C LEU A 28 -4.44 -3.73 -3.60
N LEU A 29 -4.67 -3.89 -4.90
CA LEU A 29 -4.52 -2.78 -5.85
C LEU A 29 -5.40 -1.59 -5.46
N ALA A 30 -6.69 -1.83 -5.22
CA ALA A 30 -7.63 -0.79 -4.80
C ALA A 30 -7.20 -0.12 -3.48
N LEU A 31 -6.77 -0.92 -2.51
CA LEU A 31 -6.31 -0.42 -1.21
C LEU A 31 -5.03 0.43 -1.34
N VAL A 32 -4.09 0.05 -2.20
CA VAL A 32 -2.88 0.83 -2.49
C VAL A 32 -3.23 2.14 -3.20
N VAL A 33 -4.18 2.13 -4.13
CA VAL A 33 -4.70 3.36 -4.75
C VAL A 33 -5.35 4.27 -3.72
N VAL A 34 -6.16 3.72 -2.81
CA VAL A 34 -6.74 4.48 -1.70
C VAL A 34 -5.65 5.06 -0.79
N ASN A 35 -4.61 4.29 -0.45
CA ASN A 35 -3.48 4.78 0.34
C ASN A 35 -2.76 5.96 -0.34
N LEU A 36 -2.53 5.90 -1.65
CA LEU A 36 -1.94 7.01 -2.42
C LEU A 36 -2.81 8.28 -2.37
N ILE A 37 -4.14 8.14 -2.48
CA ILE A 37 -5.08 9.26 -2.37
C ILE A 37 -5.05 9.84 -0.96
N VAL A 38 -5.17 8.98 0.07
CA VAL A 38 -5.13 9.39 1.48
C VAL A 38 -3.82 10.09 1.81
N ARG A 39 -2.68 9.60 1.30
CA ARG A 39 -1.37 10.25 1.41
C ARG A 39 -1.37 11.67 0.84
N ALA A 40 -1.92 11.86 -0.36
CA ALA A 40 -1.98 13.17 -0.99
C ALA A 40 -2.84 14.15 -0.17
N VAL A 41 -3.96 13.67 0.39
CA VAL A 41 -4.83 14.45 1.28
C VAL A 41 -4.13 14.76 2.61
N ALA A 42 -3.48 13.77 3.23
CA ALA A 42 -2.75 13.91 4.48
C ALA A 42 -1.63 14.96 4.36
N HIS A 43 -0.84 14.91 3.27
CA HIS A 43 0.20 15.92 3.03
C HIS A 43 -0.35 17.35 2.98
N ARG A 44 -1.49 17.57 2.32
CA ARG A 44 -2.14 18.88 2.30
C ARG A 44 -2.58 19.32 3.70
N SER A 45 -3.12 18.40 4.49
CA SER A 45 -3.49 18.67 5.88
C SER A 45 -2.28 19.05 6.74
N TYR A 46 -1.15 18.37 6.58
CA TYR A 46 0.09 18.68 7.31
C TYR A 46 0.66 20.04 6.93
N VAL A 47 0.64 20.39 5.64
CA VAL A 47 1.07 21.72 5.16
C VAL A 47 0.15 22.83 5.68
N ALA A 48 -1.15 22.56 5.84
CA ALA A 48 -2.08 23.50 6.46
C ALA A 48 -1.78 23.68 7.96
N ALA A 49 -1.68 22.57 8.71
CA ALA A 49 -1.39 22.58 10.15
C ALA A 49 -0.02 23.22 10.47
N ALA A 50 0.98 23.02 9.60
CA ALA A 50 2.30 23.65 9.73
C ALA A 50 2.24 25.18 9.87
N LYS A 51 1.20 25.85 9.35
CA LYS A 51 1.00 27.30 9.49
C LYS A 51 0.61 27.72 10.91
N ASP A 52 -0.02 26.81 11.65
CA ASP A 52 -0.54 27.04 13.00
C ASP A 52 0.46 26.56 14.09
N GLY A 53 1.63 26.06 13.69
CA GLY A 53 2.74 25.67 14.57
C GLY A 53 2.85 24.17 14.83
N ALA A 54 4.02 23.73 15.31
CA ALA A 54 4.39 22.32 15.42
C ALA A 54 3.46 21.48 16.33
N GLU A 55 2.84 22.10 17.34
CA GLU A 55 1.96 21.41 18.30
C GLU A 55 0.61 20.98 17.69
N THR A 56 0.24 21.54 16.54
CA THR A 56 -1.01 21.20 15.84
C THR A 56 -0.88 19.96 14.96
N LEU A 57 0.34 19.47 14.72
CA LEU A 57 0.58 18.31 13.88
C LEU A 57 0.19 17.03 14.63
N SER A 58 -0.77 16.29 14.07
CA SER A 58 -1.21 14.98 14.57
C SER A 58 -1.13 13.93 13.48
N ARG A 59 -0.98 12.66 13.84
CA ARG A 59 -0.94 11.57 12.85
C ARG A 59 -2.27 11.45 12.09
N ASN A 60 -2.17 11.21 10.79
CA ASN A 60 -3.35 10.94 9.97
C ASN A 60 -3.80 9.49 10.15
N VAL A 61 -4.88 9.29 10.92
CA VAL A 61 -5.43 7.97 11.24
C VAL A 61 -5.82 7.19 9.98
N ALA A 62 -6.35 7.85 8.95
CA ALA A 62 -6.72 7.17 7.71
C ALA A 62 -5.49 6.58 7.00
N LEU A 63 -4.37 7.31 6.99
CA LEU A 63 -3.11 6.82 6.42
C LEU A 63 -2.58 5.63 7.21
N ASP A 64 -2.55 5.72 8.54
CA ASP A 64 -2.10 4.63 9.42
C ASP A 64 -2.97 3.37 9.24
N VAL A 65 -4.29 3.52 9.22
CA VAL A 65 -5.22 2.41 8.98
C VAL A 65 -4.99 1.76 7.62
N THR A 66 -4.85 2.55 6.55
CA THR A 66 -4.59 1.98 5.21
C THR A 66 -3.26 1.23 5.16
N ASN A 67 -2.20 1.72 5.80
CA ASN A 67 -0.92 1.00 5.88
C ASN A 67 -1.07 -0.34 6.61
N VAL A 68 -1.77 -0.37 7.74
CA VAL A 68 -2.04 -1.62 8.48
C VAL A 68 -2.84 -2.59 7.62
N LEU A 69 -3.89 -2.13 6.95
CA LEU A 69 -4.70 -2.98 6.08
C LEU A 69 -3.89 -3.54 4.90
N ILE A 70 -2.96 -2.76 4.32
CA ILE A 70 -2.07 -3.23 3.26
C ILE A 70 -1.17 -4.36 3.77
N VAL A 71 -0.58 -4.20 4.96
CA VAL A 71 0.28 -5.23 5.55
C VAL A 71 -0.51 -6.50 5.88
N LEU A 72 -1.69 -6.37 6.50
CA LEU A 72 -2.56 -7.52 6.79
C LEU A 72 -3.04 -8.22 5.51
N GLY A 73 -3.40 -7.45 4.49
CA GLY A 73 -3.74 -7.99 3.18
C GLY A 73 -2.55 -8.70 2.53
N GLY A 74 -1.33 -8.21 2.72
CA GLY A 74 -0.10 -8.88 2.30
C GLY A 74 0.11 -10.23 3.00
N PHE A 75 -0.10 -10.30 4.31
CA PHE A 75 -0.04 -11.57 5.04
C PHE A 75 -1.08 -12.57 4.56
N TYR A 76 -2.30 -12.12 4.27
CA TYR A 76 -3.30 -12.99 3.63
C TYR A 76 -2.85 -13.41 2.22
N TYR A 77 -2.32 -12.49 1.41
CA TYR A 77 -1.86 -12.80 0.06
C TYR A 77 -0.73 -13.83 0.04
N ILE A 78 0.12 -13.91 1.08
CA ILE A 78 1.12 -14.98 1.24
C ILE A 78 0.46 -16.37 1.32
N THR A 79 -0.72 -16.49 1.94
CA THR A 79 -1.41 -17.79 2.08
C THR A 79 -2.01 -18.26 0.75
N VAL A 80 -2.34 -17.33 -0.15
CA VAL A 80 -2.89 -17.60 -1.49
C VAL A 80 -1.77 -17.82 -2.50
N HIS A 81 -0.81 -16.90 -2.57
CA HIS A 81 0.33 -16.93 -3.48
C HIS A 81 1.61 -16.59 -2.72
N VAL A 82 2.34 -17.61 -2.27
CA VAL A 82 3.54 -17.45 -1.41
C VAL A 82 4.55 -16.46 -1.99
N HIS A 83 4.96 -16.64 -3.25
CA HIS A 83 5.97 -15.77 -3.85
C HIS A 83 5.44 -14.34 -4.04
N GLY A 84 4.23 -14.23 -4.62
CA GLY A 84 3.53 -12.98 -4.86
C GLY A 84 3.39 -12.13 -3.58
N GLY A 85 2.87 -12.78 -2.54
CA GLY A 85 2.61 -12.20 -1.23
C GLY A 85 3.86 -11.84 -0.44
N VAL A 86 4.93 -12.64 -0.50
CA VAL A 86 6.17 -12.32 0.21
C VAL A 86 6.77 -11.02 -0.33
N VAL A 87 6.91 -10.89 -1.65
CA VAL A 87 7.46 -9.68 -2.27
C VAL A 87 6.58 -8.46 -1.97
N PHE A 88 5.25 -8.58 -2.14
CA PHE A 88 4.32 -7.51 -1.81
C PHE A 88 4.45 -7.06 -0.34
N THR A 89 4.47 -8.03 0.59
CA THR A 89 4.52 -7.75 2.03
C THR A 89 5.84 -7.08 2.42
N THR A 90 6.97 -7.51 1.83
CA THR A 90 8.26 -6.83 2.06
C THR A 90 8.20 -5.36 1.62
N LEU A 91 7.65 -5.08 0.44
CA LEU A 91 7.48 -3.70 -0.04
C LEU A 91 6.52 -2.90 0.86
N ALA A 92 5.40 -3.51 1.28
CA ALA A 92 4.40 -2.90 2.15
C ALA A 92 4.96 -2.57 3.55
N LEU A 93 5.79 -3.44 4.13
CA LEU A 93 6.50 -3.15 5.37
C LEU A 93 7.49 -1.99 5.20
N GLY A 94 8.19 -1.94 4.07
CA GLY A 94 9.03 -0.79 3.72
C GLY A 94 8.21 0.50 3.67
N LEU A 95 7.05 0.49 3.01
CA LEU A 95 6.11 1.61 2.97
C LEU A 95 5.67 2.06 4.37
N LEU A 96 5.20 1.13 5.21
CA LEU A 96 4.80 1.41 6.58
C LEU A 96 5.92 2.08 7.39
N LEU A 97 7.14 1.55 7.28
CA LEU A 97 8.30 2.10 7.99
C LEU A 97 8.66 3.50 7.47
N THR A 98 8.66 3.70 6.15
CA THR A 98 8.91 5.03 5.58
C THR A 98 7.88 6.05 6.04
N ASP A 99 6.60 5.68 6.13
CA ASP A 99 5.55 6.58 6.64
C ASP A 99 5.71 6.91 8.12
N PHE A 100 6.10 5.92 8.93
CA PHE A 100 6.38 6.15 10.33
C PHE A 100 7.47 7.20 10.52
N PHE A 101 8.62 7.04 9.86
CA PHE A 101 9.74 7.96 9.98
C PHE A 101 9.49 9.31 9.30
N GLU A 102 8.69 9.35 8.25
CA GLU A 102 8.25 10.58 7.58
C GLU A 102 7.44 11.48 8.51
N PHE A 103 6.62 10.91 9.40
CA PHE A 103 5.93 11.73 10.40
C PHE A 103 6.92 12.32 11.42
N GLU A 104 7.86 11.50 11.91
CA GLU A 104 8.88 11.96 12.86
C GLU A 104 9.80 13.03 12.25
N SER A 105 10.16 12.90 10.96
CA SER A 105 10.99 13.90 10.28
C SER A 105 10.27 15.24 10.17
N ARG A 106 8.97 15.26 9.90
CA ARG A 106 8.18 16.50 9.85
C ARG A 106 8.10 17.20 11.20
N MET A 107 7.99 16.45 12.29
CA MET A 107 8.04 17.03 13.63
C MET A 107 9.37 17.73 13.89
N VAL A 108 10.48 17.16 13.41
CA VAL A 108 11.80 17.78 13.50
C VAL A 108 11.88 19.03 12.62
N GLU A 109 11.43 18.96 11.37
CA GLU A 109 11.40 20.10 10.44
C GLU A 109 10.65 21.30 11.04
N LEU A 110 9.44 21.08 11.58
CA LEU A 110 8.65 22.15 12.18
C LEU A 110 9.29 22.74 13.44
N ARG A 111 9.93 21.93 14.28
CA ARG A 111 10.64 22.40 15.48
C ARG A 111 11.89 23.20 15.15
N GLN A 112 12.45 23.00 13.95
CA GLN A 112 13.60 23.75 13.44
C GLN A 112 13.19 24.91 12.52
N GLU A 113 11.90 25.26 12.47
CA GLU A 113 11.35 26.31 11.62
C GLU A 113 11.65 26.11 10.12
N MET A 114 11.85 24.84 9.71
CA MET A 114 12.08 24.46 8.33
C MET A 114 10.75 24.26 7.59
N PRO A 115 10.68 24.61 6.29
CA PRO A 115 9.51 24.31 5.49
C PRO A 115 9.34 22.80 5.34
N LEU A 116 8.11 22.31 5.46
CA LEU A 116 7.81 20.89 5.29
C LEU A 116 8.19 20.40 3.89
N GLU A 117 9.02 19.36 3.83
CA GLU A 117 9.35 18.72 2.57
C GLU A 117 8.24 17.77 2.10
N ARG A 118 8.33 17.38 0.82
CA ARG A 118 7.50 16.30 0.27
C ARG A 118 7.96 14.95 0.83
N PRO A 119 7.05 13.97 0.99
CA PRO A 119 7.38 12.62 1.45
C PRO A 119 8.15 11.78 0.44
N LYS A 120 9.41 12.14 0.16
CA LYS A 120 10.21 11.50 -0.89
C LYS A 120 10.34 9.99 -0.66
N ALA A 121 10.75 9.58 0.54
CA ALA A 121 10.95 8.17 0.88
C ALA A 121 9.66 7.37 0.74
N ALA A 122 8.57 7.86 1.32
CA ALA A 122 7.30 7.16 1.28
C ALA A 122 6.62 7.19 -0.11
N LEU A 123 6.86 8.22 -0.92
CA LEU A 123 6.44 8.24 -2.33
C LEU A 123 7.16 7.19 -3.16
N VAL A 124 8.47 7.04 -2.97
CA VAL A 124 9.24 5.98 -3.66
C VAL A 124 8.74 4.61 -3.22
N ALA A 125 8.60 4.37 -1.91
CA ALA A 125 8.06 3.10 -1.41
C ALA A 125 6.65 2.80 -1.95
N SER A 126 5.76 3.81 -1.95
CA SER A 126 4.40 3.66 -2.50
C SER A 126 4.42 3.31 -3.99
N THR A 127 5.36 3.88 -4.75
CA THR A 127 5.52 3.62 -6.18
C THR A 127 5.86 2.16 -6.41
N PHE A 128 6.83 1.60 -5.66
CA PHE A 128 7.17 0.18 -5.78
C PHE A 128 6.02 -0.75 -5.38
N VAL A 129 5.34 -0.45 -4.28
CA VAL A 129 4.15 -1.21 -3.85
C VAL A 129 3.08 -1.19 -4.93
N PHE A 130 2.75 -0.02 -5.47
CA PHE A 130 1.75 0.16 -6.53
C PHE A 130 2.13 -0.58 -7.80
N LEU A 131 3.35 -0.38 -8.32
CA LEU A 131 3.80 -1.03 -9.55
C LEU A 131 3.78 -2.55 -9.42
N TYR A 132 4.21 -3.08 -8.28
CA TYR A 132 4.22 -4.51 -8.05
C TYR A 132 2.80 -5.10 -8.04
N ILE A 133 1.88 -4.52 -7.26
CA ILE A 133 0.52 -5.07 -7.20
C ILE A 133 -0.28 -4.81 -8.48
N ALA A 134 -0.03 -3.69 -9.17
CA ALA A 134 -0.59 -3.42 -10.48
C ALA A 134 -0.11 -4.45 -11.51
N TYR A 135 1.18 -4.81 -11.48
CA TYR A 135 1.70 -5.89 -12.30
C TYR A 135 0.97 -7.20 -12.01
N GLN A 136 0.89 -7.64 -10.74
CA GLN A 136 0.22 -8.90 -10.40
C GLN A 136 -1.26 -8.93 -10.82
N SER A 137 -1.98 -7.83 -10.56
CA SER A 137 -3.43 -7.77 -10.81
C SER A 137 -3.82 -7.47 -12.27
N LEU A 138 -2.94 -6.88 -13.07
CA LEU A 138 -3.26 -6.41 -14.44
C LEU A 138 -2.45 -7.10 -15.54
N PHE A 139 -1.50 -7.98 -15.20
CA PHE A 139 -0.65 -8.64 -16.20
C PHE A 139 -1.46 -9.37 -17.27
N PHE A 140 -2.61 -9.94 -16.92
CA PHE A 140 -3.50 -10.62 -17.86
C PHE A 140 -3.94 -9.76 -19.06
N LEU A 141 -3.92 -8.43 -18.94
CA LEU A 141 -4.22 -7.51 -20.04
C LEU A 141 -3.10 -7.49 -21.09
N ILE A 142 -1.86 -7.72 -20.66
CA ILE A 142 -0.65 -7.65 -21.48
C ILE A 142 -0.21 -9.05 -21.90
N GLN A 143 -0.55 -10.08 -21.11
CA GLN A 143 -0.16 -11.47 -21.33
C GLN A 143 -0.33 -11.94 -22.78
N PRO A 144 -1.46 -11.70 -23.49
CA PRO A 144 -1.61 -12.17 -24.87
C PRO A 144 -0.60 -11.57 -25.85
N LEU A 145 -0.17 -10.32 -25.60
CA LEU A 145 0.85 -9.65 -26.42
C LEU A 145 2.25 -10.15 -26.07
N TRP A 146 2.50 -10.47 -24.80
CA TRP A 146 3.77 -11.02 -24.33
C TRP A 146 4.01 -12.43 -24.88
N ASP A 147 3.00 -13.29 -24.78
CA ASP A 147 3.00 -14.68 -25.26
C ASP A 147 3.15 -14.76 -26.81
N ALA A 148 2.95 -13.64 -27.52
CA ALA A 148 3.14 -13.58 -28.97
C ALA A 148 4.60 -13.35 -29.39
N VAL A 149 5.46 -12.88 -28.47
CA VAL A 149 6.84 -12.49 -28.77
C VAL A 149 7.87 -13.33 -28.02
N VAL A 150 7.52 -13.84 -26.83
CA VAL A 150 8.36 -14.73 -26.00
C VAL A 150 7.78 -16.14 -26.01
#